data_AF-A0A377Z7L2-F1
#
_entry.id   AF-A0A377Z7L2-F1
#
_cell.length_a   1.000
_cell.length_b   1.000
_cell.length_c   1.000
_cell.angle_alpha   90.00
_cell.angle_beta   90.00
_cell.angle_gamma   90.00
#
_symmetry.space_group_name_H-M   'P 1'
#
loop_
_entity.id
_entity.type
_entity.pdbx_description
1 polymer ?
#
loop_
_entity_poly.entity_id
_entity_poly.type
_entity_poly.pdbx_seq_one_letter_code
_entity_poly.pdbx_strand_id
1 'polypeptide(L)'
;MQAVLAPERENTLRSALATSMFGLTALDIENLNQDEQAWDALVEEFSEYRQIWRQRGVMPMLRALMTARHIAENLLATRGGERRLTDILHISELLQEAASQLESEHALVRWLAQHIAEPDSNAASQQMRLESDKHLVQIVTIHKSKGLEYPLVWLPFIARFRKQDQAFYPRSRDVRGGAGSGPG
;
A
#
# COMPACT_ATOMS: atom_id res chain seq x y z
N MET A 1 4.54 -8.23 -9.49
CA MET A 1 3.32 -8.90 -10.01
C MET A 1 3.23 -8.87 -11.54
N GLN A 2 3.32 -7.71 -12.22
CA GLN A 2 3.30 -7.67 -13.69
C GLN A 2 4.38 -8.55 -14.34
N ALA A 3 5.62 -8.50 -13.85
CA ALA A 3 6.70 -9.37 -14.29
C ALA A 3 6.41 -10.87 -14.09
N VAL A 4 5.66 -11.24 -13.04
CA VAL A 4 5.26 -12.63 -12.80
C VAL A 4 4.13 -13.05 -13.74
N LEU A 5 3.25 -12.13 -14.17
CA LEU A 5 2.22 -12.45 -15.17
C LEU A 5 2.81 -12.70 -16.56
N ALA A 6 3.82 -11.90 -16.93
CA ALA A 6 4.45 -11.91 -18.24
C ALA A 6 6.00 -11.91 -18.12
N PRO A 7 6.62 -12.98 -17.58
CA PRO A 7 8.07 -13.14 -17.47
C PRO A 7 8.79 -13.02 -18.80
N GLU A 8 8.16 -13.46 -19.89
CA GLU A 8 8.69 -13.35 -21.26
C GLU A 8 8.81 -11.91 -21.78
N ARG A 9 8.16 -10.93 -21.13
CA ARG A 9 8.26 -9.53 -21.51
C ARG A 9 9.43 -8.88 -20.78
N GLU A 10 10.51 -8.65 -21.51
CA GLU A 10 11.75 -8.15 -20.91
C GLU A 10 11.56 -6.85 -20.14
N ASN A 11 10.82 -5.89 -20.69
CA ASN A 11 10.61 -4.59 -20.07
C ASN A 11 9.95 -4.69 -18.69
N THR A 12 9.01 -5.61 -18.51
CA THR A 12 8.35 -5.80 -17.21
C THR A 12 9.27 -6.48 -16.21
N LEU A 13 10.11 -7.41 -16.67
CA LEU A 13 11.09 -8.10 -15.83
C LEU A 13 12.18 -7.13 -15.36
N ARG A 14 12.78 -6.36 -16.29
CA ARG A 14 13.74 -5.30 -15.98
C ARG A 14 13.17 -4.28 -15.00
N SER A 15 11.93 -3.84 -15.23
CA SER A 15 11.27 -2.88 -14.33
C SER A 15 11.07 -3.44 -12.93
N ALA A 16 10.75 -4.73 -12.79
CA ALA A 16 10.62 -5.37 -11.49
C ALA A 16 11.97 -5.46 -10.77
N LEU A 17 13.01 -5.91 -11.47
CA LEU A 17 14.38 -6.00 -10.94
C LEU A 17 14.95 -4.64 -10.51
N ALA A 18 14.59 -3.58 -11.21
CA ALA A 18 15.01 -2.21 -10.89
C ALA A 18 14.30 -1.63 -9.65
N THR A 19 13.29 -2.30 -9.11
CA THR A 19 12.64 -1.81 -7.89
C THR A 19 13.57 -1.96 -6.67
N SER A 20 13.45 -1.03 -5.74
CA SER A 20 14.24 -1.06 -4.49
C SER A 20 14.01 -2.32 -3.64
N MET A 21 12.93 -3.07 -3.90
CA MET A 21 12.63 -4.34 -3.24
C MET A 21 13.65 -5.42 -3.59
N PHE A 22 14.19 -5.43 -4.82
CA PHE A 22 15.19 -6.41 -5.25
C PHE A 22 16.62 -6.01 -4.87
N GLY A 23 16.85 -4.74 -4.52
CA GLY A 23 18.14 -4.27 -4.04
C GLY A 23 19.28 -4.33 -5.05
N LEU A 24 18.97 -4.47 -6.36
CA LEU A 24 19.97 -4.55 -7.42
C LEU A 24 20.51 -3.17 -7.77
N THR A 25 21.81 -3.10 -8.06
CA THR A 25 22.46 -1.90 -8.57
C THR A 25 22.28 -1.79 -10.09
N ALA A 26 22.55 -0.60 -10.63
CA ALA A 26 22.55 -0.39 -12.08
C ALA A 26 23.56 -1.32 -12.80
N LEU A 27 24.69 -1.62 -12.16
CA LEU A 27 25.70 -2.53 -12.70
C LEU A 27 25.20 -3.98 -12.72
N ASP A 28 24.48 -4.42 -11.69
CA ASP A 28 23.90 -5.77 -11.65
C ASP A 28 22.89 -5.97 -12.77
N ILE A 29 22.05 -4.95 -13.02
CA ILE A 29 21.06 -4.97 -14.10
C ILE A 29 21.75 -4.96 -15.47
N GLU A 30 22.81 -4.18 -15.65
CA GLU A 30 23.57 -4.16 -16.90
C GLU A 30 24.25 -5.50 -17.18
N ASN A 31 24.87 -6.12 -16.16
CA ASN A 31 25.48 -7.44 -16.29
C ASN A 31 24.43 -8.50 -16.66
N LEU A 32 23.24 -8.46 -16.03
CA LEU A 32 22.12 -9.34 -16.38
C LEU A 32 21.63 -9.15 -17.83
N ASN A 33 21.71 -7.94 -18.38
CA ASN A 33 21.32 -7.68 -19.76
C ASN A 33 22.33 -8.22 -20.78
N GLN A 34 23.60 -8.36 -20.38
CA GLN A 34 24.68 -8.84 -21.25
C GLN A 34 24.85 -10.37 -21.18
N ASP A 35 24.26 -11.02 -20.18
CA ASP A 35 24.31 -12.46 -19.95
C ASP A 35 22.96 -13.12 -20.31
N GLU A 36 22.88 -13.65 -21.52
CA GLU A 36 21.68 -14.32 -22.05
C GLU A 36 21.29 -15.55 -21.22
N GLN A 37 22.27 -16.29 -20.70
CA GLN A 37 22.00 -17.48 -19.89
C GLN A 37 21.43 -17.11 -18.51
N ALA A 38 21.96 -16.06 -17.88
CA ALA A 38 21.41 -15.53 -16.64
C ALA A 38 20.00 -14.96 -16.85
N TRP A 39 19.75 -14.36 -18.01
CA TRP A 39 18.43 -13.84 -18.38
C TRP A 39 17.40 -14.97 -18.55
N ASP A 40 17.74 -16.05 -19.26
CA ASP A 40 16.86 -17.20 -19.43
C ASP A 40 16.53 -17.86 -18.08
N ALA A 41 17.52 -18.02 -17.20
CA ALA A 41 17.30 -18.53 -15.86
C ALA A 41 16.33 -17.66 -15.04
N LEU A 42 16.40 -16.34 -15.21
CA LEU A 42 15.50 -15.40 -14.55
C LEU A 42 14.06 -15.50 -15.09
N VAL A 43 13.90 -15.69 -16.39
CA VAL A 43 12.58 -15.91 -17.03
C VAL A 43 11.95 -17.20 -16.52
N GLU A 44 12.75 -18.27 -16.36
CA GLU A 44 12.31 -19.53 -15.77
C GLU A 44 11.89 -19.33 -14.30
N GLU A 45 12.72 -18.66 -13.49
CA GLU A 45 12.43 -18.32 -12.09
C GLU A 45 11.07 -17.61 -11.95
N PHE A 46 10.81 -16.59 -12.77
CA PHE A 46 9.53 -15.88 -12.72
C PHE A 46 8.35 -16.69 -13.29
N SER A 47 8.62 -17.63 -14.19
CA SER A 47 7.61 -18.58 -14.67
C SER A 47 7.20 -19.56 -13.58
N GLU A 48 8.13 -20.01 -12.73
CA GLU A 48 7.82 -20.80 -11.54
C GLU A 48 6.95 -20.02 -10.55
N TYR A 49 7.26 -18.74 -10.29
CA TYR A 49 6.40 -17.89 -9.47
C TYR A 49 4.99 -17.76 -10.03
N ARG A 50 4.84 -17.64 -11.35
CA ARG A 50 3.53 -17.61 -12.01
C ARG A 50 2.76 -18.90 -11.76
N GLN A 51 3.42 -20.04 -11.81
CA GLN A 51 2.82 -21.33 -11.53
C GLN A 51 2.39 -21.45 -10.07
N ILE A 52 3.23 -21.03 -9.12
CA ILE A 52 2.89 -21.01 -7.69
C ILE A 52 1.66 -20.12 -7.45
N TRP A 53 1.59 -18.95 -8.09
CA TRP A 53 0.45 -18.06 -7.97
C TRP A 53 -0.84 -18.75 -8.45
N ARG A 54 -0.83 -19.33 -9.65
CA ARG A 54 -1.99 -20.04 -10.21
C ARG A 54 -2.48 -21.20 -9.33
N GLN A 55 -1.55 -21.94 -8.74
CA GLN A 55 -1.89 -23.17 -8.00
C GLN A 55 -2.20 -22.93 -6.53
N ARG A 56 -1.54 -21.95 -5.90
CA ARG A 56 -1.54 -21.77 -4.44
C ARG A 56 -1.93 -20.36 -4.01
N GLY A 57 -2.04 -19.42 -4.93
CA GLY A 57 -2.42 -18.03 -4.65
C GLY A 57 -1.23 -17.07 -4.52
N VAL A 58 -1.56 -15.79 -4.35
CA VAL A 58 -0.58 -14.69 -4.37
C VAL A 58 0.39 -14.72 -3.18
N MET A 59 -0.09 -15.07 -1.98
CA MET A 59 0.76 -15.08 -0.78
C MET A 59 1.88 -16.13 -0.85
N PRO A 60 1.62 -17.41 -1.20
CA PRO A 60 2.69 -18.39 -1.41
C PRO A 60 3.71 -17.97 -2.48
N MET A 61 3.25 -17.34 -3.56
CA MET A 61 4.15 -16.82 -4.61
C MET A 61 5.06 -15.72 -4.08
N LEU A 62 4.51 -14.72 -3.39
CA LEU A 62 5.30 -13.62 -2.82
C LEU A 62 6.32 -14.13 -1.79
N ARG A 63 5.95 -15.12 -0.97
CA ARG A 63 6.88 -15.76 -0.02
C ARG A 63 8.01 -16.52 -0.71
N ALA A 64 7.72 -17.24 -1.79
CA ALA A 64 8.74 -17.93 -2.57
C ALA A 64 9.74 -16.93 -3.16
N LEU A 65 9.23 -15.85 -3.77
CA LEU A 65 10.04 -14.77 -4.33
C LEU A 65 10.89 -14.05 -3.27
N MET A 66 10.30 -13.74 -2.10
CA MET A 66 11.04 -13.10 -1.00
C MET A 66 12.18 -13.98 -0.48
N THR A 67 11.93 -15.28 -0.35
CA THR A 67 12.94 -16.25 0.12
C THR A 67 14.06 -16.40 -0.89
N ALA A 68 13.73 -16.64 -2.16
CA ALA A 68 14.72 -16.89 -3.21
C ALA A 68 15.62 -15.69 -3.48
N ARG A 69 15.11 -14.47 -3.29
CA ARG A 69 15.83 -13.21 -3.54
C ARG A 69 16.32 -12.51 -2.26
N HIS A 70 16.25 -13.20 -1.11
CA HIS A 70 16.68 -12.70 0.19
C HIS A 70 16.15 -11.28 0.50
N ILE A 71 14.90 -11.02 0.12
CA ILE A 71 14.34 -9.66 0.12
C ILE A 71 14.20 -9.14 1.55
N ALA A 72 13.83 -10.02 2.50
CA ALA A 72 13.68 -9.63 3.89
C ALA A 72 15.03 -9.22 4.48
N GLU A 73 16.07 -10.02 4.27
CA GLU A 73 17.43 -9.78 4.73
C GLU A 73 18.00 -8.50 4.12
N ASN A 74 17.88 -8.35 2.80
CA ASN A 74 18.35 -7.18 2.08
C ASN A 74 17.63 -5.90 2.53
N LEU A 75 16.32 -5.94 2.75
CA LEU A 75 15.58 -4.80 3.28
C LEU A 75 16.02 -4.47 4.70
N LEU A 76 16.11 -5.45 5.60
CA LEU A 76 16.48 -5.25 7.01
C LEU A 76 17.89 -4.66 7.17
N ALA A 77 18.81 -4.92 6.23
CA ALA A 77 20.13 -4.31 6.20
C ALA A 77 20.12 -2.79 5.86
N THR A 78 19.00 -2.24 5.40
CA THR A 78 18.88 -0.83 4.99
C THR A 78 18.17 0.02 6.04
N ARG A 79 18.48 1.32 6.08
CA ARG A 79 17.81 2.27 6.99
C ARG A 79 16.32 2.38 6.68
N GLY A 80 15.47 2.07 7.65
CA GLY A 80 14.01 1.99 7.46
C GLY A 80 13.53 0.67 6.84
N GLY A 81 14.40 -0.34 6.80
CA GLY A 81 14.13 -1.68 6.27
C GLY A 81 12.95 -2.38 6.91
N GLU A 82 12.89 -2.36 8.25
CA GLU A 82 11.78 -2.94 9.02
C GLU A 82 10.42 -2.40 8.54
N ARG A 83 10.33 -1.07 8.35
CA ARG A 83 9.11 -0.42 7.85
C ARG A 83 8.71 -0.91 6.48
N ARG A 84 9.65 -0.91 5.54
CA ARG A 84 9.39 -1.39 4.18
C ARG A 84 8.99 -2.85 4.15
N LEU A 85 9.65 -3.70 4.95
CA LEU A 85 9.33 -5.11 5.04
C LEU A 85 7.91 -5.32 5.60
N THR A 86 7.54 -4.63 6.67
CA THR A 86 6.19 -4.70 7.22
C THR A 86 5.14 -4.18 6.25
N ASP A 87 5.40 -3.07 5.55
CA ASP A 87 4.49 -2.55 4.53
C ASP A 87 4.31 -3.57 3.38
N ILE A 88 5.37 -4.26 2.95
CA ILE A 88 5.29 -5.32 1.92
C ILE A 88 4.46 -6.51 2.40
N LEU A 89 4.69 -6.98 3.63
CA LEU A 89 3.91 -8.09 4.20
C LEU A 89 2.43 -7.71 4.31
N HIS A 90 2.14 -6.50 4.75
CA HIS A 90 0.77 -6.00 4.85
C HIS A 90 0.11 -5.88 3.47
N ILE A 91 0.80 -5.34 2.46
CA ILE A 91 0.30 -5.33 1.08
C ILE A 91 0.02 -6.76 0.59
N SER A 92 0.86 -7.74 0.97
CA SER A 92 0.67 -9.14 0.61
C SER A 92 -0.61 -9.72 1.22
N GLU A 93 -0.95 -9.35 2.46
CA GLU A 93 -2.20 -9.74 3.11
C GLU A 93 -3.41 -9.12 2.40
N LEU A 94 -3.37 -7.82 2.09
CA LEU A 94 -4.43 -7.13 1.34
C LEU A 94 -4.65 -7.75 -0.05
N LEU A 95 -3.56 -8.10 -0.74
CA LEU A 95 -3.63 -8.80 -2.02
C LEU A 95 -4.27 -10.18 -1.88
N GLN A 96 -3.96 -10.91 -0.81
CA GLN A 96 -4.54 -12.23 -0.55
C GLN A 96 -6.04 -12.14 -0.25
N GLU A 97 -6.47 -11.12 0.49
CA GLU A 97 -7.88 -10.84 0.76
C GLU A 97 -8.62 -10.46 -0.54
N ALA A 98 -8.08 -9.51 -1.31
CA ALA A 98 -8.66 -9.11 -2.60
C ALA A 98 -8.73 -10.27 -3.59
N ALA A 99 -7.71 -11.14 -3.61
CA ALA A 99 -7.69 -12.32 -4.47
C ALA A 99 -8.85 -13.29 -4.22
N SER A 100 -9.42 -13.32 -3.01
CA SER A 100 -10.58 -14.17 -2.70
C SER A 100 -11.88 -13.72 -3.39
N GLN A 101 -11.94 -12.47 -3.83
CA GLN A 101 -13.09 -11.85 -4.48
C GLN A 101 -12.90 -11.69 -6.00
N LEU A 102 -11.73 -12.03 -6.52
CA LEU A 102 -11.34 -11.80 -7.91
C LEU A 102 -11.08 -13.12 -8.63
N GLU A 103 -11.58 -13.23 -9.85
CA GLU A 103 -11.54 -14.49 -10.62
C GLU A 103 -10.24 -14.69 -11.43
N SER A 104 -9.31 -13.73 -11.45
CA SER A 104 -8.05 -13.87 -12.19
C SER A 104 -6.88 -13.06 -11.61
N GLU A 105 -5.66 -13.50 -11.88
CA GLU A 105 -4.43 -12.80 -11.48
C GLU A 105 -4.29 -11.45 -12.19
N HIS A 106 -4.76 -11.36 -13.43
CA HIS A 106 -4.85 -10.10 -14.16
C HIS A 106 -5.82 -9.12 -13.50
N ALA A 107 -6.95 -9.60 -12.96
CA ALA A 107 -7.87 -8.75 -12.20
C ALA A 107 -7.20 -8.24 -10.92
N LEU A 108 -6.43 -9.08 -10.22
CA LEU A 108 -5.70 -8.65 -9.02
C LEU A 108 -4.63 -7.59 -9.32
N VAL A 109 -3.91 -7.70 -10.45
CA VAL A 109 -2.95 -6.66 -10.86
C VAL A 109 -3.64 -5.34 -11.21
N ARG A 110 -4.79 -5.39 -11.89
CA ARG A 110 -5.58 -4.17 -12.15
C ARG A 110 -6.12 -3.56 -10.86
N TRP A 111 -6.62 -4.39 -9.95
CA TRP A 111 -7.10 -3.97 -8.63
C TRP A 111 -6.00 -3.25 -7.86
N LEU A 112 -4.78 -3.81 -7.81
CA LEU A 112 -3.65 -3.16 -7.15
C LEU A 112 -3.30 -1.83 -7.82
N ALA A 113 -3.27 -1.78 -9.16
CA ALA A 113 -2.98 -0.54 -9.90
C ALA A 113 -4.02 0.56 -9.61
N GLN A 114 -5.31 0.20 -9.52
CA GLN A 114 -6.38 1.12 -9.14
C GLN A 114 -6.16 1.67 -7.73
N HIS A 115 -5.89 0.80 -6.76
CA HIS A 115 -5.67 1.22 -5.36
C HIS A 115 -4.39 2.06 -5.17
N ILE A 116 -3.39 1.91 -6.05
CA ILE A 116 -2.21 2.80 -6.07
C ILE A 116 -2.55 4.16 -6.68
N ALA A 117 -3.35 4.20 -7.75
CA ALA A 117 -3.71 5.43 -8.45
C ALA A 117 -4.72 6.28 -7.66
N GLU A 118 -5.65 5.62 -6.98
CA GLU A 118 -6.72 6.23 -6.18
C GLU A 118 -6.60 5.75 -4.73
N PRO A 119 -5.57 6.20 -3.99
CA PRO A 119 -5.37 5.78 -2.62
C PRO A 119 -6.53 6.27 -1.75
N ASP A 120 -7.15 5.35 -1.04
CA ASP A 120 -8.25 5.67 -0.16
C ASP A 120 -7.75 6.58 0.96
N SER A 121 -8.17 7.85 0.96
CA SER A 121 -7.69 8.88 1.89
C SER A 121 -7.92 8.53 3.36
N ASN A 122 -8.84 7.61 3.66
CA ASN A 122 -9.04 7.05 5.01
C ASN A 122 -8.07 5.91 5.39
N ALA A 123 -7.45 5.22 4.43
CA ALA A 123 -6.55 4.09 4.65
C ALA A 123 -5.15 4.51 5.13
N ALA A 124 -4.68 5.72 4.79
CA ALA A 124 -3.45 6.31 5.37
C ALA A 124 -3.52 6.40 6.92
N SER A 125 -4.74 6.39 7.45
CA SER A 125 -5.04 6.46 8.87
C SER A 125 -4.97 5.08 9.56
N GLN A 126 -4.85 3.99 8.80
CA GLN A 126 -4.84 2.58 9.21
C GLN A 126 -3.47 1.89 9.06
N GLN A 127 -2.42 2.59 8.61
CA GLN A 127 -1.07 2.02 8.58
C GLN A 127 -0.68 1.52 9.98
N MET A 128 -0.35 0.22 10.06
CA MET A 128 0.04 -0.42 11.31
C MET A 128 1.27 0.29 11.89
N ARG A 129 1.16 0.81 13.12
CA ARG A 129 2.29 1.44 13.83
C ARG A 129 3.28 0.36 14.25
N LEU A 130 4.55 0.54 13.93
CA LEU A 130 5.61 -0.37 14.36
C LEU A 130 5.97 -0.14 15.82
N GLU A 131 6.56 -1.16 16.46
CA GLU A 131 7.15 -1.00 17.79
C GLU A 131 8.30 0.02 17.77
N SER A 132 9.05 0.14 16.68
CA SER A 132 10.09 1.15 16.50
C SER A 132 9.53 2.58 16.41
N ASP A 133 8.27 2.76 15.99
CA ASP A 133 7.59 4.06 15.99
C ASP A 133 7.28 4.57 17.42
N LYS A 134 7.34 3.70 18.44
CA LYS A 134 7.15 4.12 19.84
C LYS A 134 8.22 5.10 20.31
N HIS A 135 9.41 5.09 19.69
CA HIS A 135 10.52 5.98 20.01
C HIS A 135 10.58 7.23 19.11
N LEU A 136 9.59 7.43 18.24
CA LEU A 136 9.53 8.57 17.32
C LEU A 136 8.52 9.63 17.81
N VAL A 137 8.75 10.88 17.40
CA VAL A 137 7.80 11.98 17.63
C VAL A 137 6.51 11.69 16.87
N GLN A 138 5.38 11.64 17.59
CA GLN A 138 4.08 11.34 16.99
C GLN A 138 3.41 12.62 16.46
N ILE A 139 3.20 12.68 15.14
CA ILE A 139 2.40 13.73 14.50
C ILE A 139 0.98 13.20 14.30
N VAL A 140 0.02 13.78 15.00
CA VAL A 140 -1.41 13.44 14.90
C VAL A 140 -2.22 14.70 14.60
N THR A 141 -3.37 14.52 13.95
CA THR A 141 -4.32 15.63 13.78
C THR A 141 -5.05 15.88 15.09
N ILE A 142 -5.51 17.12 15.32
CA ILE A 142 -6.29 17.50 16.52
C ILE A 142 -7.51 16.59 16.71
N HIS A 143 -8.14 16.18 15.61
CA HIS A 143 -9.28 15.26 15.66
C HIS A 143 -8.88 13.86 16.16
N LYS A 144 -7.74 13.32 15.71
CA LYS A 144 -7.23 12.01 16.14
C LYS A 144 -6.62 12.03 17.55
N SER A 145 -6.25 13.19 18.10
CA SER A 145 -5.71 13.31 19.46
C SER A 145 -6.79 13.36 20.56
N LYS A 146 -8.07 13.41 20.21
CA LYS A 146 -9.16 13.52 21.18
C LYS A 146 -9.22 12.28 22.06
N GLY A 147 -9.02 12.45 23.37
CA GLY A 147 -8.97 11.35 24.34
C GLY A 147 -7.61 10.66 24.45
N LEU A 148 -6.57 11.17 23.79
CA LEU A 148 -5.19 10.73 23.97
C LEU A 148 -4.42 11.71 24.86
N GLU A 149 -3.52 11.19 25.68
CA GLU A 149 -2.62 11.99 26.52
C GLU A 149 -1.17 11.80 26.09
N TYR A 150 -0.41 12.90 26.08
CA TYR A 150 1.00 12.93 25.69
C TYR A 150 1.81 13.73 26.71
N PRO A 151 3.02 13.29 27.10
CA PRO A 151 3.87 14.02 28.06
C PRO A 151 4.25 15.44 27.61
N LEU A 152 4.41 15.65 26.29
CA LEU A 152 4.72 16.94 25.68
C LEU A 152 4.02 17.04 24.32
N VAL A 153 3.39 18.18 24.04
CA VAL A 153 2.65 18.43 22.79
C VAL A 153 3.14 19.73 22.14
N TRP A 154 3.37 19.71 20.82
CA TRP A 154 3.69 20.90 20.03
C TRP A 154 2.59 21.16 18.99
N LEU A 155 2.05 22.39 18.95
CA LEU A 155 1.01 22.83 18.01
C LEU A 155 1.52 23.95 17.08
N PRO A 156 2.40 23.66 16.09
CA PRO A 156 3.10 24.68 15.31
C PRO A 156 2.20 25.56 14.41
N PHE A 157 0.97 25.13 14.14
CA PHE A 157 0.08 25.80 13.17
C PHE A 157 -1.28 26.21 13.75
N ILE A 158 -1.44 26.26 15.07
CA ILE A 158 -2.75 26.50 15.71
C ILE A 158 -3.37 27.86 15.30
N ALA A 159 -2.55 28.84 14.97
CA ALA A 159 -2.97 30.18 14.55
C ALA A 159 -3.09 30.35 13.02
N ARG A 160 -2.86 29.30 12.21
CA ARG A 160 -3.07 29.39 10.75
C ARG A 160 -4.57 29.34 10.45
N PHE A 161 -5.14 30.50 10.12
CA PHE A 161 -6.50 30.62 9.63
C PHE A 161 -6.60 30.14 8.18
N ARG A 162 -7.50 29.21 7.90
CA ARG A 162 -7.87 28.79 6.55
C ARG A 162 -9.36 29.13 6.35
N LYS A 163 -9.65 30.10 5.48
CA LYS A 163 -11.02 30.51 5.16
C LYS A 163 -11.76 29.33 4.52
N GLN A 164 -12.86 28.87 5.13
CA GLN A 164 -13.75 27.85 4.54
C GLN A 164 -14.71 28.54 3.56
N ASP A 165 -14.73 28.10 2.30
CA ASP A 165 -15.59 28.69 1.25
C ASP A 165 -17.03 28.14 1.21
N GLN A 166 -17.40 27.22 2.10
CA GLN A 166 -18.78 26.72 2.19
C GLN A 166 -19.33 26.83 3.61
N ALA A 167 -20.24 27.78 3.79
CA ALA A 167 -21.10 27.84 4.96
C ALA A 167 -22.08 26.66 4.93
N PHE A 168 -21.90 25.71 5.85
CA PHE A 168 -22.88 24.66 6.10
C PHE A 168 -24.07 25.31 6.82
N TYR A 169 -25.17 25.58 6.10
CA TYR A 169 -26.44 25.98 6.73
C TYR A 169 -27.22 24.70 7.10
N PRO A 170 -27.40 24.37 8.38
CA PRO A 170 -28.34 23.34 8.76
C PRO A 170 -29.75 23.86 8.45
N ARG A 171 -30.46 23.20 7.52
CA ARG A 171 -31.90 23.47 7.31
C ARG A 171 -32.63 23.21 8.62
N SER A 172 -33.14 24.27 9.24
CA SER A 172 -34.07 24.17 10.35
C SER A 172 -35.30 23.36 9.90
N ARG A 173 -35.57 22.26 10.61
CA ARG A 173 -36.83 21.52 10.50
C ARG A 173 -37.99 22.49 10.74
N ASP A 174 -38.86 22.62 9.75
CA ASP A 174 -40.19 23.23 9.92
C ASP A 174 -40.94 22.44 11.00
N VAL A 175 -41.10 23.06 12.17
CA VAL A 175 -42.10 22.66 13.16
C VAL A 175 -43.32 23.55 12.90
N ARG A 176 -44.34 23.00 12.22
CA ARG A 176 -45.71 23.50 12.37
C ARG A 176 -46.56 22.40 12.99
N GLY A 177 -46.58 22.40 14.32
CA GLY A 177 -47.72 21.90 15.08
C GLY A 177 -48.90 22.85 14.90
N GLY A 178 -50.09 22.28 14.70
CA GLY A 178 -51.33 23.03 14.48
C GLY A 178 -52.00 23.55 15.75
N ALA A 179 -53.07 24.32 15.55
CA ALA A 179 -54.36 24.25 16.26
C ALA A 179 -55.27 25.45 15.90
N GLY A 180 -56.54 25.17 15.58
CA GLY A 180 -57.74 26.04 15.73
C GLY A 180 -57.80 27.31 14.86
N SER A 181 -58.95 27.80 14.36
CA SER A 181 -60.35 27.65 14.74
C SER A 181 -61.22 28.24 13.59
N GLY A 182 -62.47 27.80 13.43
CA GLY A 182 -63.50 28.48 12.60
C GLY A 182 -63.86 29.88 13.15
N PRO A 183 -64.81 30.65 12.56
CA PRO A 183 -66.11 30.19 12.04
C PRO A 183 -66.58 30.85 10.72
N GLY A 184 -67.72 30.41 10.19
CA GLY A 184 -68.44 31.02 9.06
C GLY A 184 -69.35 30.04 8.36
#